data_AF-A0A0U1DPJ7-F1
#
_entry.id   AF-A0A0U1DPJ7-F1
#
_cell.length_a   1.000
_cell.length_b   1.000
_cell.length_c   1.000
_cell.angle_alpha   90.00
_cell.angle_beta   90.00
_cell.angle_gamma   90.00
#
_symmetry.space_group_name_H-M   'P 1'
#
loop_
_entity.id
_entity.type
_entity.pdbx_description
1 polymer ?
#
loop_
_entity_poly.entity_id
_entity_poly.type
_entity_poly.pdbx_seq_one_letter_code
_entity_poly.pdbx_strand_id
1 'polypeptide(L)' 'MGATAVGIGRPYAYGLALGGVDGIVHVLRSLLAEADLIMAVDGYPCIKDLAPDALRPVG' A
#
# COMPACT_ATOMS: atom_id res chain seq x y z
N MET A 1 -4.11 -11.10 -8.10
CA MET A 1 -5.02 -10.12 -7.45
C MET A 1 -4.95 -8.81 -8.23
N GLY A 2 -5.85 -8.55 -9.19
CA GLY A 2 -5.74 -7.44 -10.17
C GLY A 2 -6.65 -6.25 -9.88
N ALA A 3 -6.64 -5.74 -8.64
CA ALA A 3 -7.46 -4.59 -8.26
C ALA A 3 -6.89 -3.27 -8.81
N THR A 4 -7.74 -2.40 -9.34
CA THR A 4 -7.32 -1.07 -9.83
C THR A 4 -6.96 -0.10 -8.70
N ALA A 5 -7.56 -0.28 -7.52
CA ALA A 5 -7.29 0.48 -6.31
C ALA A 5 -7.68 -0.34 -5.07
N VAL A 6 -7.16 0.04 -3.91
CA VAL A 6 -7.48 -0.59 -2.61
C VAL A 6 -7.95 0.47 -1.61
N GLY A 7 -9.07 0.20 -0.94
CA GLY A 7 -9.61 1.08 0.10
C GLY A 7 -9.01 0.75 1.47
N ILE A 8 -8.65 1.78 2.24
CA ILE A 8 -8.12 1.63 3.60
C ILE A 8 -9.22 1.92 4.62
N GLY A 9 -9.41 1.01 5.58
CA GLY A 9 -10.41 1.13 6.65
C GLY A 9 -9.79 1.55 7.98
N ARG A 10 -9.81 0.65 8.98
CA ARG A 10 -9.35 0.92 10.36
C ARG A 10 -8.02 1.69 10.48
N PRO A 11 -6.97 1.46 9.66
CA PRO A 11 -5.72 2.20 9.79
C PRO A 11 -5.86 3.72 9.70
N TYR A 12 -6.70 4.27 8.82
CA TYR A 12 -6.88 5.73 8.74
C TYR A 12 -7.59 6.27 9.99
N ALA A 13 -8.54 5.51 10.55
CA ALA A 13 -9.27 5.92 11.76
C ALA A 13 -8.34 5.97 12.99
N TYR A 14 -7.29 5.14 13.03
CA TYR A 14 -6.27 5.23 14.06
C TYR A 14 -5.40 6.46 13.89
N GLY A 15 -5.02 6.78 12.66
CA GLY A 15 -4.34 8.03 12.33
C GLY A 15 -5.16 9.24 12.81
N LEU A 16 -6.47 9.23 12.54
CA LEU A 16 -7.39 10.26 13.02
C LEU A 16 -7.38 10.38 14.55
N ALA A 17 -7.45 9.26 15.26
CA ALA A 17 -7.49 9.25 16.72
C ALA A 17 -6.18 9.75 17.36
N LEU A 18 -5.03 9.48 16.74
CA LEU A 18 -3.71 9.80 17.30
C LEU A 18 -3.18 11.18 16.90
N GLY A 19 -3.56 11.68 15.73
CA GLY A 19 -2.98 12.91 15.16
C GLY A 19 -3.92 13.71 14.28
N GLY A 20 -5.24 13.48 14.37
CA GLY A 20 -6.21 14.18 13.54
C GLY A 20 -5.96 13.95 12.05
N VAL A 21 -6.14 15.01 11.25
CA VAL A 21 -5.92 14.95 9.79
C VAL A 21 -4.48 14.61 9.46
N ASP A 22 -3.50 15.16 10.18
CA ASP A 22 -2.08 14.88 9.94
C ASP A 22 -1.75 13.41 10.21
N GLY A 23 -2.40 12.80 11.20
CA GLY A 23 -2.29 11.36 11.46
C GLY A 23 -2.89 10.50 10.33
N ILE A 24 -4.01 10.91 9.73
CA ILE A 24 -4.54 10.23 8.53
C ILE A 24 -3.55 10.33 7.37
N VAL A 25 -3.07 11.54 7.09
CA VAL A 25 -2.13 11.80 5.99
C VAL A 25 -0.85 10.99 6.19
N HIS A 26 -0.35 10.90 7.42
CA HIS A 26 0.78 10.08 7.78
C HIS A 26 0.54 8.61 7.44
N VAL A 27 -0.58 8.02 7.90
CA VAL A 27 -0.89 6.60 7.62
C VAL A 27 -0.95 6.33 6.11
N LEU A 28 -1.63 7.17 5.34
CA LEU A 28 -1.75 6.99 3.90
C LEU A 28 -0.40 7.10 3.18
N ARG A 29 0.45 8.07 3.58
CA ARG A 29 1.79 8.22 3.02
C ARG A 29 2.69 7.04 3.34
N SER A 30 2.62 6.52 4.57
CA SER A 30 3.41 5.36 4.98
C SER A 30 3.05 4.12 4.17
N LEU A 31 1.75 3.85 3.97
CA LEU A 31 1.31 2.72 3.15
C LEU A 31 1.75 2.84 1.68
N LEU A 32 1.64 4.04 1.10
CA LEU A 32 2.08 4.28 -0.27
C LEU A 32 3.60 4.15 -0.41
N ALA A 33 4.36 4.65 0.55
CA ALA A 33 5.81 4.54 0.55
C ALA A 33 6.27 3.09 0.71
N GLU A 34 5.64 2.30 1.56
CA GLU A 34 5.96 0.88 1.71
C GLU A 34 5.67 0.09 0.42
N ALA A 35 4.52 0.36 -0.23
CA ALA A 35 4.20 -0.27 -1.51
C ALA A 35 5.22 0.11 -2.60
N ASP A 36 5.63 1.37 -2.68
CA ASP A 36 6.67 1.85 -3.61
C ASP A 36 8.02 1.18 -3.34
N LEU A 37 8.42 1.06 -2.07
CA LEU A 37 9.65 0.39 -1.67
C LEU A 37 9.66 -1.09 -2.05
N ILE A 38 8.56 -1.82 -1.80
CA ILE A 38 8.44 -3.24 -2.18
C ILE A 38 8.54 -3.38 -3.70
N MET A 39 7.82 -2.53 -4.45
CA MET A 39 7.88 -2.53 -5.91
C MET A 39 9.29 -2.24 -6.43
N ALA A 40 9.99 -1.25 -5.86
CA ALA A 40 11.35 -0.91 -6.25
C ALA A 40 12.34 -2.04 -5.96
N VAL A 41 12.22 -2.69 -4.79
CA VAL A 41 13.10 -3.80 -4.39
C VAL A 41 12.85 -5.05 -5.22
N ASP A 42 11.60 -5.38 -5.51
CA ASP A 42 11.23 -6.58 -6.26
C ASP A 42 11.30 -6.38 -7.79
N GLY A 43 11.62 -5.17 -8.26
CA GLY A 43 11.87 -4.89 -9.67
C GLY A 43 10.63 -4.58 -10.51
N TYR A 44 9.57 -4.03 -9.89
CA TYR A 44 8.34 -3.59 -10.55
C TYR A 44 8.33 -2.06 -10.71
N PRO A 45 8.81 -1.49 -11.83
CA PRO A 45 9.01 -0.04 -11.95
C PRO A 45 7.70 0.75 -12.02
N CYS A 46 6.57 0.11 -12.34
CA CYS A 46 5.25 0.70 -12.16
C CYS A 46 4.14 -0.34 -12.02
N ILE A 47 2.92 0.12 -11.70
CA ILE A 47 1.77 -0.75 -11.35
C ILE A 47 1.43 -1.74 -12.46
N LYS A 48 1.60 -1.37 -13.74
CA LYS A 48 1.33 -2.27 -14.88
C LYS A 48 2.26 -3.49 -14.94
N ASP A 49 3.43 -3.41 -14.32
CA ASP A 49 4.41 -4.50 -14.29
C ASP A 49 4.13 -5.49 -13.15
N LEU A 50 3.24 -5.12 -12.20
CA LEU A 50 2.82 -5.97 -11.10
C LEU A 50 1.65 -6.88 -11.51
N ALA A 51 1.97 -7.95 -12.24
CA ALA A 51 1.00 -8.89 -12.82
C ALA A 51 0.74 -10.13 -11.93
N PRO A 52 -0.33 -10.92 -12.18
CA PRO A 52 -0.70 -12.03 -11.30
C PRO A 52 0.35 -13.14 -11.14
N ASP A 53 1.24 -13.30 -12.11
CA ASP A 53 2.38 -14.22 -12.09
C ASP A 53 3.50 -13.80 -11.13
N ALA A 54 3.48 -12.55 -10.65
CA ALA A 54 4.33 -12.08 -9.55
C ALA A 54 4.09 -12.82 -8.23
N LEU A 55 2.90 -13.42 -8.05
CA LEU A 55 2.52 -14.07 -6.80
C LEU A 55 2.74 -15.59 -6.88
N ARG A 56 3.30 -16.15 -5.81
CA ARG A 56 3.37 -17.60 -5.61
C ARG A 56 2.61 -17.98 -4.34
N PRO A 57 1.83 -19.07 -4.35
CA PRO A 57 1.22 -19.57 -3.13
C PRO A 57 2.33 -20.00 -2.16
N VAL A 58 2.23 -19.53 -0.92
CA VAL A 58 3.09 -19.97 0.17
C VAL A 58 2.22 -20.80 1.11
N GLY A 59 2.63 -22.05 1.33
CA GLY A 59 1.98 -23.02 2.22
C GLY A 59 3.00 -23.63 3.17
#